data_AF-A0A556C2P1-F1
#
_entry.id   AF-A0A556C2P1-F1
#
_cell.length_a   1.000
_cell.length_b   1.000
_cell.length_c   1.000
_cell.angle_alpha   90.00
_cell.angle_beta   90.00
_cell.angle_gamma   90.00
#
_symmetry.space_group_name_H-M   'P 1'
#
loop_
_entity.id
_entity.type
_entity.pdbx_description
1 polymer ?
#
loop_
_entity_poly.entity_id
_entity_poly.type
_entity_poly.pdbx_seq_one_letter_code
_entity_poly.pdbx_strand_id
1 'polypeptide(L)'
;MGKKSRRANRRQRKNNSPSQPNHRSRGTEDFLHFSDEVENFARALLNVQTAQWAYEESAHDVDLPMPLREILSVDIQTLLGPLEEMEWAYSYIEADGPTPAKTARGANWTAPIIPGILSHLAEIAGDSDLPFREQANQNGLKDREITERKNLEATAHCPRGAECKVRRVTWPGRDLGPACWRHVTDDEKTELSLIYDSAVTELECRGCHASPGKQCTEDTPRMTRIDGYYSPIRSFNKRKVHRVRLSDYAETLAGQR
;
A
#
# COMPACT_ATOMS: atom_id res chain seq x y z
N MET A 1 44.99 9.35 -21.07
CA MET A 1 44.19 8.12 -21.33
C MET A 1 43.79 7.53 -19.98
N GLY A 2 42.55 7.34 -19.54
CA GLY A 2 41.23 7.32 -20.17
C GLY A 2 40.35 6.34 -19.40
N LYS A 3 39.88 6.70 -18.19
CA LYS A 3 38.95 5.87 -17.38
C LYS A 3 37.94 6.74 -16.60
N LYS A 4 37.10 7.48 -17.31
CA LYS A 4 35.88 8.11 -16.75
C LYS A 4 34.78 8.15 -17.82
N SER A 5 34.08 7.03 -18.11
CA SER A 5 32.83 7.09 -18.90
C SER A 5 31.99 5.80 -18.90
N ARG A 6 31.70 5.19 -17.75
CA ARG A 6 30.69 4.10 -17.70
C ARG A 6 29.58 4.26 -16.66
N ARG A 7 29.70 5.21 -15.72
CA ARG A 7 28.69 5.43 -14.67
C ARG A 7 27.66 6.53 -14.99
N ALA A 8 27.88 7.35 -16.01
CA ALA A 8 26.98 8.46 -16.36
C ALA A 8 25.76 8.01 -17.19
N ASN A 9 25.90 7.00 -18.06
CA ASN A 9 24.82 6.62 -18.99
C ASN A 9 23.73 5.69 -18.43
N ARG A 10 23.83 5.25 -17.15
CA ARG A 10 22.77 4.40 -16.54
C ARG A 10 21.67 5.19 -15.84
N ARG A 11 21.84 6.51 -15.65
CA ARG A 11 20.86 7.37 -14.94
C ARG A 11 19.92 8.17 -15.83
N GLN A 12 20.15 8.23 -17.15
CA GLN A 12 19.33 9.03 -18.06
C GLN A 12 18.24 8.27 -18.82
N ARG A 13 18.04 6.96 -18.56
CA ARG A 13 17.04 6.13 -19.26
C ARG A 13 15.76 5.84 -18.47
N LYS A 14 15.46 6.58 -17.40
CA LYS A 14 14.26 6.33 -16.56
C LYS A 14 13.15 7.39 -16.60
N ASN A 15 13.27 8.45 -17.40
CA ASN A 15 12.34 9.60 -17.31
C ASN A 15 11.40 9.82 -18.50
N ASN A 16 11.36 8.91 -19.48
CA ASN A 16 10.39 8.99 -20.59
C ASN A 16 9.50 7.75 -20.64
N SER A 17 8.89 7.38 -19.51
CA SER A 17 7.64 6.62 -19.58
C SER A 17 6.52 7.64 -19.82
N PRO A 18 5.75 7.54 -20.90
CA PRO A 18 4.57 8.37 -21.07
C PRO A 18 3.71 8.21 -19.83
N SER A 19 3.24 9.33 -19.26
CA SER A 19 2.24 9.37 -18.21
C SER A 19 1.08 8.47 -18.65
N GLN A 20 1.02 7.27 -18.09
CA GLN A 20 -0.07 6.36 -18.36
C GLN A 20 -1.37 7.09 -18.02
N PRO A 21 -2.39 6.97 -18.86
CA PRO A 21 -3.66 7.64 -18.64
C PRO A 21 -4.16 7.27 -17.24
N ASN A 22 -4.69 8.27 -16.53
CA ASN A 22 -5.36 8.12 -15.24
C ASN A 22 -6.33 6.93 -15.30
N HIS A 23 -5.86 5.75 -14.91
CA HIS A 23 -6.71 4.60 -14.70
C HIS A 23 -7.53 4.96 -13.47
N ARG A 24 -8.78 5.38 -13.72
CA ARG A 24 -9.90 5.28 -12.78
C ARG A 24 -9.83 3.93 -12.08
N SER A 25 -10.35 3.83 -10.86
CA SER A 25 -10.37 2.60 -10.05
C SER A 25 -11.11 1.46 -10.76
N ARG A 26 -10.52 0.90 -11.80
CA ARG A 26 -11.00 -0.28 -12.52
C ARG A 26 -10.79 -1.54 -11.70
N GLY A 27 -10.17 -1.48 -10.53
CA GLY A 27 -9.74 -2.66 -9.77
C GLY A 27 -10.84 -3.66 -9.44
N THR A 28 -12.11 -3.26 -9.31
CA THR A 28 -13.27 -4.16 -9.16
C THR A 28 -13.78 -4.68 -10.50
N GLU A 29 -13.89 -3.85 -11.53
CA GLU A 29 -14.26 -4.28 -12.89
C GLU A 29 -13.22 -5.23 -13.49
N ASP A 30 -11.93 -4.94 -13.33
CA ASP A 30 -10.80 -5.77 -13.75
C ASP A 30 -10.75 -7.07 -12.95
N PHE A 31 -11.14 -7.06 -11.65
CA PHE A 31 -11.24 -8.28 -10.85
C PHE A 31 -12.39 -9.17 -11.34
N LEU A 32 -13.56 -8.58 -11.64
CA LEU A 32 -14.71 -9.34 -12.15
C LEU A 32 -14.44 -9.87 -13.55
N HIS A 33 -13.83 -9.06 -14.42
CA HIS A 33 -13.40 -9.52 -15.74
C HIS A 33 -12.36 -10.64 -15.64
N PHE A 34 -11.39 -10.52 -14.74
CA PHE A 34 -10.43 -11.59 -14.48
C PHE A 34 -11.12 -12.85 -13.92
N SER A 35 -12.11 -12.69 -13.04
CA SER A 35 -12.87 -13.80 -12.48
C SER A 35 -13.70 -14.51 -13.55
N ASP A 36 -14.37 -13.77 -14.44
CA ASP A 36 -15.08 -14.29 -15.61
C ASP A 36 -14.12 -15.04 -16.55
N GLU A 37 -12.94 -14.48 -16.82
CA GLU A 37 -11.93 -15.15 -17.66
C GLU A 37 -11.43 -16.44 -17.02
N VAL A 38 -11.26 -16.48 -15.70
CA VAL A 38 -10.83 -17.69 -15.00
C VAL A 38 -11.96 -18.72 -14.94
N GLU A 39 -13.21 -18.34 -14.72
CA GLU A 39 -14.35 -19.26 -14.81
C GLU A 39 -14.46 -19.89 -16.21
N ASN A 40 -14.29 -19.07 -17.26
CA ASN A 40 -14.27 -19.57 -18.63
C ASN A 40 -13.11 -20.55 -18.87
N PHE A 41 -11.93 -20.27 -18.31
CA PHE A 41 -10.79 -21.16 -18.35
C PHE A 41 -11.04 -22.47 -17.56
N ALA A 42 -11.70 -22.38 -16.40
CA ALA A 42 -12.14 -23.51 -15.59
C ALA A 42 -13.02 -24.48 -16.39
N ARG A 43 -14.07 -23.92 -17.00
CA ARG A 43 -15.03 -24.67 -17.81
C ARG A 43 -14.34 -25.33 -19.00
N ALA A 44 -13.39 -24.64 -19.63
CA ALA A 44 -12.60 -25.21 -20.71
C ALA A 44 -11.76 -26.41 -20.24
N LEU A 45 -11.12 -26.33 -19.07
CA LEU A 45 -10.37 -27.45 -18.50
C LEU A 45 -11.27 -28.65 -18.13
N LEU A 46 -12.43 -28.39 -17.55
CA LEU A 46 -13.38 -29.45 -17.19
C LEU A 46 -13.92 -30.19 -18.43
N ASN A 47 -14.16 -29.46 -19.52
CA ASN A 47 -14.56 -30.05 -20.81
C ASN A 47 -13.45 -30.93 -21.39
N VAL A 48 -12.19 -30.50 -21.28
CA VAL A 48 -11.01 -31.28 -21.69
C VAL A 48 -10.89 -32.57 -20.87
N GLN A 49 -11.13 -32.51 -19.55
CA GLN A 49 -11.11 -33.69 -18.67
C GLN A 49 -12.22 -34.69 -19.02
N THR A 50 -13.43 -34.19 -19.24
CA THR A 50 -14.57 -35.03 -19.61
C THR A 50 -14.29 -35.75 -20.93
N ALA A 51 -13.68 -35.06 -21.89
CA ALA A 51 -13.25 -35.64 -23.16
C ALA A 51 -12.12 -36.68 -22.97
N GLN A 52 -11.16 -36.44 -22.07
CA GLN A 52 -10.11 -37.40 -21.74
C GLN A 52 -10.67 -38.65 -21.06
N TRP A 53 -11.55 -38.50 -20.08
CA TRP A 53 -12.15 -39.64 -19.40
C TRP A 53 -12.99 -40.48 -20.38
N ALA A 54 -13.80 -39.83 -21.22
CA ALA A 54 -14.52 -40.50 -22.29
C ALA A 54 -13.58 -41.22 -23.27
N TYR A 55 -12.40 -40.66 -23.57
CA TYR A 55 -11.38 -41.31 -24.41
C TYR A 55 -10.76 -42.53 -23.73
N GLU A 56 -10.33 -42.40 -22.47
CA GLU A 56 -9.76 -43.48 -21.68
C GLU A 56 -10.74 -44.64 -21.49
N GLU A 57 -12.05 -44.34 -21.35
CA GLU A 57 -13.12 -45.35 -21.27
C GLU A 57 -13.49 -45.98 -22.62
N SER A 58 -13.31 -45.27 -23.74
CA SER A 58 -13.81 -45.71 -25.05
C SER A 58 -12.77 -46.37 -25.97
N ALA A 59 -11.46 -46.10 -25.79
CA ALA A 59 -10.43 -46.75 -26.60
C ALA A 59 -9.03 -46.67 -25.94
N HIS A 60 -8.47 -47.83 -25.57
CA HIS A 60 -7.09 -47.95 -25.08
C HIS A 60 -6.02 -47.99 -26.20
N ASP A 61 -6.44 -48.08 -27.47
CA ASP A 61 -5.54 -48.40 -28.59
C ASP A 61 -5.12 -47.20 -29.44
N VAL A 62 -5.62 -46.01 -29.14
CA VAL A 62 -5.22 -44.78 -29.83
C VAL A 62 -4.15 -44.10 -28.98
N ASP A 63 -3.02 -43.73 -29.59
CA ASP A 63 -1.97 -42.97 -28.92
C ASP A 63 -2.21 -41.49 -29.23
N LEU A 64 -2.43 -40.66 -28.20
CA LEU A 64 -2.69 -39.24 -28.39
C LEU A 64 -1.42 -38.53 -28.89
N PRO A 65 -1.49 -37.72 -29.97
CA PRO A 65 -0.33 -36.98 -30.44
C PRO A 65 0.10 -35.92 -29.43
N MET A 66 1.40 -35.74 -29.25
CA MET A 66 1.97 -34.58 -28.56
C MET A 66 1.57 -33.30 -29.32
N PRO A 67 1.06 -32.24 -28.67
CA PRO A 67 1.14 -31.89 -27.25
C PRO A 67 -0.10 -32.22 -26.38
N LEU A 68 -1.13 -32.89 -26.94
CA LEU A 68 -2.36 -33.19 -26.19
C LEU A 68 -2.09 -34.05 -24.96
N ARG A 69 -1.17 -35.02 -25.07
CA ARG A 69 -0.77 -35.89 -23.96
C ARG A 69 -0.14 -35.13 -22.77
N GLU A 70 0.59 -34.04 -23.04
CA GLU A 70 1.19 -33.20 -21.99
C GLU A 70 0.14 -32.33 -21.29
N ILE A 71 -0.79 -31.75 -22.05
CA ILE A 71 -1.87 -30.92 -21.49
C ILE A 71 -2.79 -31.75 -20.60
N LEU A 72 -3.08 -32.99 -21.00
CA LEU A 72 -3.90 -33.95 -20.25
C LEU A 72 -3.16 -34.61 -19.07
N SER A 73 -1.83 -34.44 -18.98
CA SER A 73 -1.02 -34.92 -17.86
C SER A 73 -0.91 -33.92 -16.70
N VAL A 74 -1.41 -32.70 -16.88
CA VAL A 74 -1.53 -31.71 -15.79
C VAL A 74 -2.58 -32.23 -14.81
N ASP A 75 -2.18 -32.44 -13.56
CA ASP A 75 -3.10 -32.86 -12.50
C ASP A 75 -4.13 -31.75 -12.24
N ILE A 76 -5.34 -31.94 -12.78
CA ILE A 76 -6.44 -30.99 -12.67
C ILE A 76 -6.81 -30.71 -11.21
N GLN A 77 -6.53 -31.63 -10.27
CA GLN A 77 -6.73 -31.39 -8.84
C GLN A 77 -5.93 -30.18 -8.34
N THR A 78 -4.78 -29.88 -8.97
CA THR A 78 -3.98 -28.68 -8.64
C THR A 78 -4.62 -27.37 -9.11
N LEU A 79 -5.59 -27.44 -10.03
CA LEU A 79 -6.30 -26.28 -10.57
C LEU A 79 -7.67 -26.06 -9.90
N LEU A 80 -8.25 -27.09 -9.27
CA LEU A 80 -9.56 -26.99 -8.60
C LEU A 80 -9.54 -26.05 -7.39
N GLY A 81 -8.52 -26.10 -6.54
CA GLY A 81 -8.43 -25.22 -5.35
C GLY A 81 -8.45 -23.72 -5.71
N PRO A 82 -7.58 -23.25 -6.61
CA PRO A 82 -7.62 -21.86 -7.09
C PRO A 82 -8.94 -21.46 -7.76
N LEU A 83 -9.63 -22.41 -8.41
CA LEU A 83 -10.92 -22.18 -9.04
C LEU A 83 -12.02 -21.95 -8.00
N GLU A 84 -12.10 -22.82 -6.99
CA GLU A 84 -13.05 -22.67 -5.88
C GLU A 84 -12.85 -21.34 -5.14
N GLU A 85 -11.60 -20.93 -4.90
CA GLU A 85 -11.30 -19.63 -4.30
C GLU A 85 -11.81 -18.45 -5.15
N MET A 86 -11.71 -18.56 -6.48
CA MET A 86 -12.19 -17.52 -7.39
C MET A 86 -13.71 -17.47 -7.49
N GLU A 87 -14.38 -18.62 -7.59
CA GLU A 87 -15.84 -18.70 -7.60
C GLU A 87 -16.44 -18.13 -6.30
N TRP A 88 -15.83 -18.46 -5.17
CA TRP A 88 -16.21 -17.87 -3.88
C TRP A 88 -16.02 -16.36 -3.88
N ALA A 89 -14.87 -15.87 -4.34
CA ALA A 89 -14.56 -14.44 -4.36
C ALA A 89 -15.53 -13.66 -5.26
N TYR A 90 -15.87 -14.21 -6.43
CA TYR A 90 -16.88 -13.65 -7.32
C TYR A 90 -18.23 -13.56 -6.62
N SER A 91 -18.72 -14.67 -6.09
CA SER A 91 -20.02 -14.76 -5.43
C SER A 91 -20.11 -13.80 -4.25
N TYR A 92 -19.04 -13.68 -3.48
CA TYR A 92 -18.93 -12.76 -2.35
C TYR A 92 -19.02 -11.30 -2.79
N ILE A 93 -18.36 -10.92 -3.89
CA ILE A 93 -18.40 -9.54 -4.41
C ILE A 93 -19.75 -9.21 -5.05
N GLU A 94 -20.36 -10.15 -5.78
CA GLU A 94 -21.70 -9.99 -6.36
C GLU A 94 -22.78 -9.88 -5.29
N ALA A 95 -22.62 -10.56 -4.15
CA ALA A 95 -23.52 -10.47 -3.01
C ALA A 95 -23.26 -9.24 -2.12
N ASP A 96 -22.42 -8.30 -2.55
CA ASP A 96 -22.01 -7.12 -1.77
C ASP A 96 -21.46 -7.46 -0.38
N GLY A 97 -20.64 -8.52 -0.30
CA GLY A 97 -20.04 -9.00 0.94
C GLY A 97 -19.29 -7.91 1.73
N PRO A 98 -19.50 -7.82 3.06
CA PRO A 98 -18.94 -6.75 3.89
C PRO A 98 -17.43 -6.94 4.05
N THR A 99 -16.62 -5.97 3.66
CA THR A 99 -15.16 -6.07 3.69
C THR A 99 -14.57 -4.97 4.57
N PRO A 100 -13.69 -5.29 5.54
CA PRO A 100 -13.13 -4.31 6.46
C PRO A 100 -12.26 -3.30 5.72
N ALA A 101 -12.16 -2.07 6.24
CA ALA A 101 -11.29 -1.05 5.66
C ALA A 101 -9.79 -1.41 5.69
N LYS A 102 -9.38 -2.28 6.62
CA LYS A 102 -7.98 -2.62 6.90
C LYS A 102 -7.80 -4.13 7.02
N THR A 103 -6.62 -4.60 6.62
CA THR A 103 -6.13 -5.96 6.92
C THR A 103 -6.00 -6.17 8.45
N ALA A 104 -5.89 -7.41 8.91
CA ALA A 104 -5.61 -7.73 10.33
C ALA A 104 -4.34 -7.04 10.87
N ARG A 105 -3.38 -6.73 9.99
CA ARG A 105 -2.17 -5.98 10.34
C ARG A 105 -2.40 -4.47 10.38
N GLY A 106 -3.63 -3.99 10.16
CA GLY A 106 -4.00 -2.58 10.13
C GLY A 106 -3.69 -1.85 8.81
N ALA A 107 -3.08 -2.47 7.81
CA ALA A 107 -2.81 -1.79 6.53
C ALA A 107 -4.08 -1.69 5.68
N ASN A 108 -4.27 -0.56 4.99
CA ASN A 108 -5.27 -0.45 3.92
C ASN A 108 -4.89 -1.40 2.78
N TRP A 109 -5.88 -2.09 2.23
CA TRP A 109 -5.74 -2.91 1.02
C TRP A 109 -6.33 -2.15 -0.17
N THR A 110 -5.88 -2.47 -1.37
CA THR A 110 -6.40 -1.87 -2.62
C THR A 110 -6.70 -2.99 -3.61
N ALA A 111 -7.51 -2.67 -4.63
CA ALA A 111 -7.76 -3.58 -5.75
C ALA A 111 -6.73 -3.34 -6.88
N PRO A 112 -6.35 -4.39 -7.63
CA PRO A 112 -6.82 -5.77 -7.52
C PRO A 112 -6.26 -6.50 -6.29
N ILE A 113 -7.02 -7.44 -5.75
CA ILE A 113 -6.65 -8.27 -4.59
C ILE A 113 -6.72 -9.74 -4.96
N ILE A 114 -5.90 -10.57 -4.32
CA ILE A 114 -5.89 -12.03 -4.54
C ILE A 114 -7.09 -12.65 -3.79
N PRO A 115 -7.82 -13.63 -4.37
CA PRO A 115 -8.97 -14.28 -3.73
C PRO A 115 -8.73 -14.76 -2.29
N GLY A 116 -7.63 -15.47 -2.03
CA GLY A 116 -7.28 -15.89 -0.67
C GLY A 116 -7.11 -14.72 0.33
N ILE A 117 -6.69 -13.54 -0.12
CA ILE A 117 -6.65 -12.35 0.75
C ILE A 117 -8.06 -11.81 0.98
N LEU A 118 -8.93 -11.82 -0.04
CA LEU A 118 -10.34 -11.44 0.14
C LEU A 118 -11.05 -12.37 1.12
N SER A 119 -10.77 -13.67 1.07
CA SER A 119 -11.28 -14.65 2.04
C SER A 119 -10.91 -14.27 3.47
N HIS A 120 -9.62 -13.99 3.72
CA HIS A 120 -9.18 -13.52 5.03
C HIS A 120 -9.76 -12.17 5.46
N LEU A 121 -10.07 -11.27 4.51
CA LEU A 121 -10.73 -10.01 4.84
C LEU A 121 -12.21 -10.25 5.20
N ALA A 122 -12.89 -11.15 4.50
CA ALA A 122 -14.26 -11.54 4.79
C ALA A 122 -14.39 -12.21 6.16
N GLU A 123 -13.42 -13.05 6.56
CA GLU A 123 -13.40 -13.72 7.86
C GLU A 123 -13.33 -12.75 9.05
N ILE A 124 -12.72 -11.57 8.86
CA ILE A 124 -12.54 -10.56 9.93
C ILE A 124 -13.49 -9.38 9.79
N ALA A 125 -14.39 -9.40 8.80
CA ALA A 125 -15.37 -8.36 8.58
C ALA A 125 -16.42 -8.37 9.68
N GLY A 126 -16.82 -7.19 10.13
CA GLY A 126 -17.98 -6.99 11.00
C GLY A 126 -19.21 -6.54 10.22
N ASP A 127 -20.38 -6.62 10.84
CA ASP A 127 -21.67 -6.23 10.23
C ASP A 127 -21.74 -4.75 9.83
N SER A 128 -20.85 -3.91 10.37
CA SER A 128 -20.75 -2.48 10.05
C SER A 128 -19.79 -2.15 8.91
N ASP A 129 -19.07 -3.14 8.38
CA ASP A 129 -18.12 -2.93 7.31
C ASP A 129 -18.85 -2.73 5.96
N LEU A 130 -18.21 -1.96 5.08
CA LEU A 130 -18.79 -1.60 3.79
C LEU A 130 -18.71 -2.76 2.80
N PRO A 131 -19.61 -2.85 1.82
CA PRO A 131 -19.48 -3.77 0.71
C PRO A 131 -18.11 -3.64 0.01
N PHE A 132 -17.58 -4.77 -0.47
CA PHE A 132 -16.25 -4.84 -1.09
C PHE A 132 -15.97 -3.70 -2.08
N ARG A 133 -16.93 -3.43 -2.98
CA ARG A 133 -16.77 -2.43 -4.05
C ARG A 133 -16.63 -1.02 -3.51
N GLU A 134 -17.44 -0.67 -2.52
CA GLU A 134 -17.38 0.65 -1.88
C GLU A 134 -16.09 0.80 -1.08
N GLN A 135 -15.72 -0.22 -0.31
CA GLN A 135 -14.51 -0.19 0.49
C GLN A 135 -13.24 -0.10 -0.36
N ALA A 136 -13.20 -0.83 -1.48
CA ALA A 136 -12.11 -0.78 -2.46
C ALA A 136 -11.95 0.63 -3.06
N ASN A 137 -13.07 1.27 -3.42
CA ASN A 137 -13.06 2.65 -3.93
C ASN A 137 -12.53 3.63 -2.89
N GLN A 138 -13.01 3.54 -1.64
CA GLN A 138 -12.53 4.42 -0.56
C GLN A 138 -11.03 4.24 -0.29
N ASN A 139 -10.54 3.01 -0.26
CA ASN A 139 -9.12 2.75 -0.05
C ASN A 139 -8.27 3.22 -1.24
N GLY A 140 -8.78 3.07 -2.46
CA GLY A 140 -8.12 3.59 -3.67
C GLY A 140 -7.99 5.12 -3.66
N LEU A 141 -9.01 5.84 -3.20
CA LEU A 141 -8.92 7.31 -3.04
C LEU A 141 -7.86 7.69 -2.01
N LYS A 142 -7.85 7.04 -0.84
CA LYS A 142 -6.84 7.29 0.21
C LYS A 142 -5.42 7.02 -0.29
N ASP A 143 -5.19 5.94 -1.04
CA ASP A 143 -3.85 5.63 -1.57
C ASP A 143 -3.39 6.67 -2.61
N ARG A 144 -4.30 7.18 -3.45
CA ARG A 144 -4.02 8.28 -4.38
C ARG A 144 -3.64 9.55 -3.65
N GLU A 145 -4.42 9.98 -2.66
CA GLU A 145 -4.11 11.17 -1.85
C GLU A 145 -2.74 11.04 -1.18
N ILE A 146 -2.42 9.86 -0.65
CA ILE A 146 -1.12 9.57 -0.05
C ILE A 146 0.00 9.67 -1.09
N THR A 147 -0.20 9.12 -2.28
CA THR A 147 0.77 9.12 -3.37
C THR A 147 0.99 10.53 -3.92
N GLU A 148 -0.07 11.29 -4.15
CA GLU A 148 -0.01 12.69 -4.55
C GLU A 148 0.74 13.52 -3.52
N ARG A 149 0.42 13.36 -2.23
CA ARG A 149 1.16 14.03 -1.15
C ARG A 149 2.65 13.68 -1.17
N LYS A 150 3.00 12.40 -1.32
CA LYS A 150 4.41 11.97 -1.44
C LYS A 150 5.11 12.57 -2.66
N ASN A 151 4.42 12.68 -3.79
CA ASN A 151 4.95 13.28 -5.00
C ASN A 151 5.17 14.79 -4.84
N LEU A 152 4.18 15.50 -4.28
CA LEU A 152 4.31 16.92 -3.94
C LEU A 152 5.47 17.16 -2.96
N GLU A 153 5.61 16.33 -1.93
CA GLU A 153 6.75 16.37 -1.01
C GLU A 153 8.09 16.11 -1.70
N ALA A 154 8.13 15.27 -2.72
CA ALA A 154 9.35 14.95 -3.48
C ALA A 154 9.77 16.06 -4.44
N THR A 155 8.81 16.83 -4.98
CA THR A 155 9.06 17.95 -5.91
C THR A 155 9.15 19.30 -5.21
N ALA A 156 8.82 19.38 -3.91
CA ALA A 156 8.85 20.62 -3.16
C ALA A 156 10.28 21.20 -3.06
N HIS A 157 10.41 22.47 -3.45
CA HIS A 157 11.64 23.24 -3.27
C HIS A 157 11.55 24.04 -1.96
N CYS A 158 12.71 24.31 -1.35
CA CYS A 158 12.79 25.20 -0.20
C CYS A 158 12.46 26.63 -0.64
N PRO A 159 11.47 27.31 -0.02
CA PRO A 159 11.03 28.63 -0.45
C PRO A 159 12.07 29.73 -0.22
N ARG A 160 13.06 29.50 0.66
CA ARG A 160 14.11 30.47 1.03
C ARG A 160 15.49 30.19 0.44
N GLY A 161 15.62 29.20 -0.44
CA GLY A 161 16.90 28.86 -1.06
C GLY A 161 16.71 28.56 -2.52
N ALA A 162 17.34 29.34 -3.40
CA ALA A 162 17.27 29.16 -4.84
C ALA A 162 17.54 27.70 -5.21
N GLU A 163 16.55 27.06 -5.83
CA GLU A 163 16.55 25.66 -6.28
C GLU A 163 16.97 24.61 -5.22
N CYS A 164 16.85 24.93 -3.94
CA CYS A 164 17.21 23.99 -2.89
C CYS A 164 16.15 22.89 -2.79
N LYS A 165 16.46 21.69 -3.32
CA LYS A 165 15.61 20.48 -3.28
C LYS A 165 15.62 19.76 -1.91
N VAL A 166 16.08 20.42 -0.85
CA VAL A 166 16.10 19.82 0.49
C VAL A 166 14.70 19.92 1.09
N ARG A 167 14.23 18.81 1.67
CA ARG A 167 12.93 18.75 2.35
C ARG A 167 12.81 19.84 3.42
N ARG A 168 11.66 20.50 3.45
CA ARG A 168 11.28 21.44 4.51
C ARG A 168 11.30 20.71 5.86
N VAL A 169 11.68 21.42 6.92
CA VAL A 169 11.62 20.85 8.28
C VAL A 169 10.16 20.55 8.63
N THR A 170 9.92 19.49 9.40
CA THR A 170 8.57 19.22 9.91
C THR A 170 8.29 20.23 11.02
N TRP A 171 7.24 21.05 10.84
CA TRP A 171 6.84 22.04 11.82
C TRP A 171 5.49 21.65 12.40
N PRO A 172 5.42 21.31 13.68
CA PRO A 172 4.17 20.87 14.31
C PRO A 172 3.06 21.93 14.14
N GLY A 173 1.86 21.50 13.74
CA GLY A 173 0.72 22.40 13.48
C GLY A 173 0.73 23.09 12.12
N ARG A 174 1.68 22.73 11.24
CA ARG A 174 1.70 23.17 9.84
C ARG A 174 1.91 21.96 8.94
N ASP A 175 1.36 21.99 7.73
CA ASP A 175 1.58 20.92 6.75
C ASP A 175 3.06 20.78 6.40
N LEU A 176 3.78 21.90 6.28
CA LEU A 176 5.22 21.97 6.01
C LEU A 176 5.84 23.17 6.73
N GLY A 177 7.04 23.01 7.31
CA GLY A 177 7.77 24.09 8.00
C GLY A 177 8.29 25.18 7.06
N PRO A 178 8.65 26.38 7.54
CA PRO A 178 8.87 27.56 6.69
C PRO A 178 10.02 27.41 5.69
N ALA A 179 11.01 26.56 5.95
CA ALA A 179 12.15 26.30 5.07
C ALA A 179 12.77 24.92 5.35
N CYS A 180 13.82 24.55 4.61
CA CYS A 180 14.64 23.37 4.94
C CYS A 180 15.61 23.69 6.09
N TRP A 181 16.22 22.66 6.70
CA TRP A 181 17.15 22.81 7.84
C TRP A 181 18.26 23.85 7.62
N ARG A 182 18.73 24.00 6.38
CA ARG A 182 19.80 24.96 6.02
C ARG A 182 19.32 26.41 5.95
N HIS A 183 18.04 26.64 5.72
CA HIS A 183 17.45 27.97 5.44
C HIS A 183 16.41 28.39 6.48
N VAL A 184 16.18 27.60 7.52
CA VAL A 184 15.55 28.10 8.75
C VAL A 184 16.53 29.01 9.47
N THR A 185 16.02 30.13 9.94
CA THR A 185 16.77 31.11 10.76
C THR A 185 17.14 30.52 12.11
N ASP A 186 18.08 31.11 12.82
CA ASP A 186 18.49 30.61 14.13
C ASP A 186 17.39 30.76 15.19
N ASP A 187 16.58 31.82 15.09
CA ASP A 187 15.39 32.00 15.94
C ASP A 187 14.36 30.89 15.68
N GLU A 188 14.05 30.58 14.42
CA GLU A 188 13.15 29.47 14.07
C GLU A 188 13.72 28.10 14.46
N LYS A 189 15.04 27.91 14.40
CA LYS A 189 15.65 26.66 14.89
C LYS A 189 15.49 26.53 16.40
N THR A 190 15.58 27.65 17.12
CA THR A 190 15.40 27.68 18.57
C THR A 190 13.95 27.37 18.92
N GLU A 191 13.00 28.05 18.27
CA GLU A 191 11.57 27.77 18.41
C GLU A 191 11.23 26.31 18.10
N LEU A 192 11.69 25.79 16.96
CA LEU A 192 11.40 24.41 16.57
C LEU A 192 12.07 23.39 17.51
N SER A 193 13.24 23.70 18.06
CA SER A 193 13.88 22.85 19.07
C SER A 193 13.03 22.80 20.34
N LEU A 194 12.50 23.93 20.80
CA LEU A 194 11.60 24.00 21.96
C LEU A 194 10.34 23.18 21.73
N ILE A 195 9.72 23.29 20.54
CA ILE A 195 8.52 22.50 20.23
C ILE A 195 8.83 20.99 20.27
N TYR A 196 9.97 20.56 19.71
CA TYR A 196 10.38 19.16 19.75
C TYR A 196 10.66 18.68 21.18
N ASP A 197 11.29 19.53 22.00
CA ASP A 197 11.59 19.22 23.40
C ASP A 197 10.31 19.14 24.25
N SER A 198 9.37 20.07 24.07
CA SER A 198 8.08 20.06 24.75
C SER A 198 7.23 18.86 24.36
N ALA A 199 7.14 18.53 23.07
CA ALA A 199 6.41 17.34 22.62
C ALA A 199 6.98 16.04 23.25
N VAL A 200 8.30 15.97 23.43
CA VAL A 200 8.94 14.85 24.14
C VAL A 200 8.67 14.91 25.64
N THR A 201 8.69 16.09 26.25
CA THR A 201 8.58 16.25 27.71
C THR A 201 7.15 16.05 28.21
N GLU A 202 6.15 16.45 27.42
CA GLU A 202 4.78 16.61 27.89
C GLU A 202 3.85 15.47 27.47
N LEU A 203 4.02 14.91 26.28
CA LEU A 203 3.08 13.93 25.71
C LEU A 203 3.66 12.53 25.63
N GLU A 204 2.83 11.51 25.81
CA GLU A 204 3.17 10.14 25.40
C GLU A 204 3.07 10.00 23.87
N CYS A 205 3.96 9.21 23.27
CA CYS A 205 3.89 8.93 21.84
C CYS A 205 2.99 7.72 21.52
N ARG A 206 1.78 7.96 21.00
CA ARG A 206 0.88 6.85 20.56
C ARG A 206 1.46 5.93 19.47
N GLY A 207 2.46 6.39 18.71
CA GLY A 207 3.11 5.57 17.69
C GLY A 207 4.08 4.51 18.22
N CYS A 208 4.68 4.70 19.40
CA CYS A 208 5.70 3.78 19.95
C CYS A 208 5.66 3.64 21.48
N HIS A 209 4.62 4.18 22.12
CA HIS A 209 4.41 4.18 23.57
C HIS A 209 5.58 4.76 24.37
N ALA A 210 6.34 5.68 23.77
CA ALA A 210 7.40 6.38 24.48
C ALA A 210 6.75 7.36 25.47
N SER A 211 7.00 7.14 26.76
CA SER A 211 6.50 8.00 27.84
C SER A 211 6.99 9.45 27.72
N PRO A 212 6.32 10.40 28.39
CA PRO A 212 6.84 11.75 28.57
C PRO A 212 8.29 11.74 29.10
N GLY A 213 9.13 12.60 28.55
CA GLY A 213 10.58 12.67 28.80
C GLY A 213 11.43 11.63 28.03
N LYS A 214 10.83 10.69 27.30
CA LYS A 214 11.57 9.67 26.51
C LYS A 214 11.48 9.94 25.01
N GLN A 215 12.63 9.84 24.33
CA GLN A 215 12.71 9.96 22.87
C GLN A 215 11.96 8.81 22.17
N CYS A 216 11.50 9.06 20.94
CA CYS A 216 10.86 8.04 20.13
C CYS A 216 11.91 7.08 19.53
N THR A 217 11.56 5.80 19.42
CA THR A 217 12.42 4.78 18.80
C THR A 217 11.70 4.09 17.63
N GLU A 218 12.48 3.54 16.70
CA GLU A 218 11.99 2.73 15.57
C GLU A 218 11.87 1.24 15.95
N ASP A 219 11.92 0.91 17.24
CA ASP A 219 11.88 -0.48 17.70
C ASP A 219 10.50 -1.08 17.46
N THR A 220 10.40 -1.81 16.35
CA THR A 220 9.20 -2.40 15.77
C THR A 220 8.34 -3.26 16.69
N PRO A 221 8.84 -4.02 17.70
CA PRO A 221 7.94 -4.79 18.56
C PRO A 221 7.03 -3.94 19.45
N ARG A 222 7.28 -2.62 19.60
CA ARG A 222 6.46 -1.72 20.42
C ARG A 222 5.75 -0.63 19.61
N MET A 223 5.79 -0.72 18.28
CA MET A 223 5.18 0.30 17.43
C MET A 223 3.72 -0.01 17.14
N THR A 224 2.88 1.00 17.31
CA THR A 224 1.47 0.97 16.97
C THR A 224 1.25 1.67 15.63
N ARG A 225 0.46 1.04 14.77
CA ARG A 225 0.07 1.63 13.50
C ARG A 225 -1.02 2.67 13.74
N ILE A 226 -0.75 3.90 13.34
CA ILE A 226 -1.70 5.01 13.38
C ILE A 226 -2.25 5.16 11.97
N ASP A 227 -3.58 5.10 11.84
CA ASP A 227 -4.26 5.12 10.55
C ASP A 227 -3.78 4.04 9.58
N GLY A 228 -3.27 2.93 10.14
CA GLY A 228 -2.79 1.77 9.40
C GLY A 228 -1.32 1.80 8.99
N TYR A 229 -0.57 2.83 9.40
CA TYR A 229 0.85 2.98 9.08
C TYR A 229 1.68 3.25 10.33
N TYR A 230 2.95 2.86 10.29
CA TYR A 230 3.90 3.30 11.30
C TYR A 230 4.17 4.78 11.11
N SER A 231 3.92 5.57 12.15
CA SER A 231 4.26 7.00 12.13
C SER A 231 5.76 7.13 11.86
N PRO A 232 6.20 7.94 10.89
CA PRO A 232 7.62 8.13 10.64
C PRO A 232 8.28 8.96 11.75
N ILE A 233 9.54 8.67 12.07
CA ILE A 233 10.36 9.55 12.90
C ILE A 233 10.81 10.77 12.09
N ARG A 234 10.76 11.93 12.73
CA ARG A 234 11.36 13.18 12.28
C ARG A 234 12.50 13.54 13.20
N SER A 235 13.61 13.93 12.59
CA SER A 235 14.82 14.31 13.29
C SER A 235 15.04 15.80 13.18
N PHE A 236 15.17 16.47 14.32
CA PHE A 236 15.54 17.89 14.38
C PHE A 236 16.45 18.11 15.57
N ASN A 237 17.60 18.77 15.36
CA ASN A 237 18.58 19.06 16.41
C ASN A 237 18.88 17.86 17.37
N LYS A 238 19.21 16.69 16.80
CA LYS A 238 19.45 15.42 17.52
C LYS A 238 18.24 14.82 18.26
N ARG A 239 17.05 15.42 18.20
CA ARG A 239 15.80 14.83 18.70
C ARG A 239 15.17 13.96 17.64
N LYS A 240 14.72 12.77 18.04
CA LYS A 240 13.94 11.84 17.22
C LYS A 240 12.53 11.76 17.79
N VAL A 241 11.57 12.24 17.02
CA VAL A 241 10.16 12.30 17.45
C VAL A 241 9.26 11.80 16.33
N HIS A 242 8.33 10.90 16.65
CA HIS A 242 7.33 10.47 15.67
C HIS A 242 6.47 11.66 15.23
N ARG A 243 6.18 11.73 13.93
CA ARG A 243 5.27 12.75 13.36
C ARG A 243 3.96 12.81 14.13
N VAL A 244 3.41 11.66 14.54
CA VAL A 244 2.15 11.61 15.28
C VAL A 244 2.20 12.35 16.62
N ARG A 245 3.25 12.16 17.43
CA ARG A 245 3.42 12.86 18.71
C ARG A 245 3.56 14.36 18.52
N LEU A 246 4.22 14.77 17.43
CA LEU A 246 4.34 16.18 17.06
C LEU A 246 2.98 16.78 16.65
N SER A 247 2.18 16.04 15.90
CA SER A 247 0.82 16.45 15.54
C SER A 247 -0.06 16.58 16.78
N ASP A 248 -0.05 15.57 17.67
CA ASP A 248 -0.83 15.58 18.92
C ASP A 248 -0.42 16.79 19.79
N TYR A 249 0.87 17.12 19.87
CA TYR A 249 1.33 18.32 20.57
C TYR A 249 0.81 19.61 19.96
N ALA A 250 0.82 19.72 18.63
CA ALA A 250 0.30 20.89 17.96
C ALA A 250 -1.21 21.10 18.19
N GLU A 251 -1.99 20.01 18.30
CA GLU A 251 -3.40 20.08 18.66
C GLU A 251 -3.58 20.63 20.09
N THR A 252 -2.72 20.22 21.04
CA THR A 252 -2.76 20.79 22.41
C THR A 252 -2.45 22.29 22.43
N LEU A 253 -1.52 22.75 21.60
CA LEU A 253 -1.21 24.18 21.46
C LEU A 253 -2.35 24.97 20.82
N ALA A 254 -3.09 24.36 19.88
CA ALA A 254 -4.22 24.98 19.21
C ALA A 254 -5.44 25.12 20.14
N GLY A 255 -5.67 24.15 21.04
CA GLY A 255 -6.76 24.19 22.03
C GLY A 255 -6.53 25.15 23.21
N GLN A 256 -5.34 25.74 23.33
CA GLN A 256 -4.99 26.73 24.36
C GLN A 256 -5.13 28.19 23.88
N ARG A 257 -5.53 28.40 22.61
CA ARG A 257 -5.78 29.72 22.00
C ARG A 257 -7.27 29.98 21.88
#